data_AF-A0A9D8T528-F1
#
_entry.id   AF-A0A9D8T528-F1
#
_cell.length_a   1.000
_cell.length_b   1.000
_cell.length_c   1.000
_cell.angle_alpha   90.00
_cell.angle_beta   90.00
_cell.angle_gamma   90.00
#
_symmetry.space_group_name_H-M   'P 1'
#
loop_
_entity.id
_entity.type
_entity.pdbx_description
1 polymer ?
#
loop_
_entity_poly.entity_id
_entity_poly.type
_entity_poly.pdbx_seq_one_letter_code
_entity_poly.pdbx_strand_id
1 'polypeptide(L)'
;MKLAARSKILFLLLSGSLPAAVIGNPGSPVPAVTTEQAVPEERTYPGKISGDNAFGEENYVDAARFYRTYREEATFHKDTPALLDAYECEINALILAADVSTAEKVLKSYEKIAKKESALSIHLWKTDLLLLQGKAPQAEKDLKKLLSAIPKQDPRRTRAELMLATAYDLQGKYQEAAKIYSAM
;
A
#
# COMPACT_ATOMS: atom_id res chain seq x y z
N MET A 1 2.66 -30.40 16.89
CA MET A 1 2.06 -29.10 17.26
C MET A 1 2.13 -28.17 16.06
N LYS A 2 1.00 -27.90 15.40
CA LYS A 2 0.91 -27.03 14.23
C LYS A 2 0.51 -25.62 14.71
N LEU A 3 1.45 -24.68 14.76
CA LEU A 3 1.12 -23.26 14.84
C LEU A 3 0.86 -22.77 13.42
N ALA A 4 -0.41 -22.73 13.02
CA ALA A 4 -0.85 -22.07 11.80
C ALA A 4 -2.03 -21.16 12.16
N ALA A 5 -1.80 -20.22 13.08
CA ALA A 5 -2.64 -19.06 13.24
C ALA A 5 -2.26 -18.07 12.13
N ARG A 6 -2.87 -18.25 10.96
CA ARG A 6 -2.82 -17.25 9.88
C ARG A 6 -3.61 -16.04 10.36
N SER A 7 -2.94 -15.05 10.97
CA SER A 7 -3.52 -13.73 11.21
C SER A 7 -3.87 -13.10 9.87
N LYS A 8 -5.15 -13.20 9.50
CA LYS A 8 -5.76 -12.44 8.41
C LYS A 8 -5.83 -10.98 8.86
N ILE A 9 -4.81 -10.20 8.52
CA ILE A 9 -4.82 -8.76 8.71
C ILE A 9 -5.67 -8.17 7.58
N LEU A 10 -6.88 -7.74 7.95
CA LEU A 10 -7.80 -6.96 7.12
C LEU A 10 -7.12 -5.61 6.81
N PHE A 11 -6.80 -5.36 5.53
CA PHE A 11 -6.29 -4.06 5.10
C PHE A 11 -7.25 -3.40 4.12
N LEU A 12 -7.93 -2.36 4.61
CA LEU A 12 -8.75 -1.44 3.83
C LEU A 12 -7.84 -0.56 2.96
N LEU A 13 -8.05 -0.66 1.65
CA LEU A 13 -7.51 0.21 0.61
C LEU A 13 -7.93 1.67 0.82
N LEU A 14 -7.00 2.59 0.63
CA LEU A 14 -7.28 4.02 0.44
C LEU A 14 -6.41 4.55 -0.70
N SER A 15 -6.88 4.33 -1.92
CA SER A 15 -6.55 5.12 -3.10
C SER A 15 -7.82 5.34 -3.94
N GLY A 16 -8.83 5.96 -3.31
CA GLY A 16 -9.99 6.47 -4.03
C GLY A 16 -9.69 7.84 -4.60
N SER A 17 -9.45 7.92 -5.91
CA SER A 17 -9.58 9.18 -6.66
C SER A 17 -11.07 9.37 -6.98
N LEU A 18 -11.71 10.36 -6.35
CA LEU A 18 -13.10 10.73 -6.67
C LEU A 18 -13.12 11.63 -7.91
N PRO A 19 -14.00 11.40 -8.90
CA PRO A 19 -14.28 12.44 -9.88
C PRO A 19 -15.19 13.52 -9.27
N ALA A 20 -14.81 14.79 -9.45
CA ALA A 20 -15.58 15.94 -9.05
C ALA A 20 -16.89 16.02 -9.85
N ALA A 21 -18.03 16.07 -9.16
CA ALA A 21 -19.31 16.38 -9.75
C ALA A 21 -19.37 17.88 -10.13
N VAL A 22 -19.51 18.18 -11.42
CA VAL A 22 -19.84 19.53 -11.89
C VAL A 22 -21.35 19.70 -11.90
N ILE A 23 -21.85 20.58 -11.04
CA ILE A 23 -23.21 21.10 -11.05
C ILE A 23 -23.17 22.43 -11.83
N GLY A 24 -23.91 22.54 -12.93
CA GLY A 24 -24.01 23.78 -13.73
C GLY A 24 -25.33 23.90 -14.48
N ASN A 25 -26.15 24.86 -14.06
CA ASN A 25 -27.49 25.21 -14.56
C ASN A 25 -27.45 25.86 -15.97
N PRO A 26 -28.54 25.83 -16.78
CA PRO A 26 -28.52 26.23 -18.18
C PRO A 26 -28.93 27.70 -18.38
N GLY A 27 -28.18 28.45 -19.19
CA GLY A 27 -28.67 29.74 -19.69
C GLY A 27 -27.61 30.68 -20.24
N SER A 28 -27.15 30.46 -21.48
CA SER A 28 -26.97 31.47 -22.56
C SER A 28 -25.99 30.96 -23.63
N PRO A 29 -26.26 31.17 -24.95
CA PRO A 29 -25.40 30.67 -26.02
C PRO A 29 -24.48 31.77 -26.57
N VAL A 30 -23.19 31.49 -26.70
CA VAL A 30 -22.27 32.16 -27.64
C VAL A 30 -21.26 31.12 -28.14
N PRO A 31 -20.99 31.01 -29.46
CA PRO A 31 -20.08 30.01 -30.01
C PRO A 31 -18.64 30.52 -29.89
N ALA A 32 -17.79 29.79 -29.18
CA ALA A 32 -16.35 29.98 -29.20
C ALA A 32 -15.70 28.63 -29.45
N VAL A 33 -14.83 28.62 -30.47
CA VAL A 33 -13.99 27.49 -30.88
C VAL A 33 -13.21 26.98 -29.66
N THR A 34 -13.70 25.90 -29.05
CA THR A 34 -12.95 25.17 -28.06
C THR A 34 -12.02 24.24 -28.82
N THR A 35 -10.75 24.61 -28.93
CA THR A 35 -9.69 23.60 -29.02
C THR A 35 -9.87 22.69 -27.82
N GLU A 36 -10.49 21.54 -28.07
CA GLU A 36 -10.56 20.40 -27.16
C GLU A 36 -9.10 20.04 -26.86
N GLN A 37 -8.56 20.58 -25.77
CA GLN A 37 -7.33 20.08 -25.19
C GLN A 37 -7.63 18.62 -24.88
N ALA A 38 -7.11 17.73 -25.73
CA ALA A 38 -7.16 16.30 -25.49
C ALA A 38 -6.66 16.07 -24.07
N VAL A 39 -7.56 15.71 -23.16
CA VAL A 39 -7.19 15.15 -21.88
C VAL A 39 -6.32 13.95 -22.27
N PRO A 40 -5.03 13.90 -21.87
CA PRO A 40 -4.18 12.80 -22.27
C PRO A 40 -4.87 11.52 -21.79
N GLU A 41 -5.22 10.65 -22.74
CA GLU A 41 -5.85 9.36 -22.42
C GLU A 41 -4.99 8.68 -21.35
N GLU A 42 -5.62 8.38 -20.22
CA GLU A 42 -4.96 7.69 -19.12
C GLU A 42 -4.43 6.36 -19.67
N ARG A 43 -3.09 6.22 -19.70
CA ARG A 43 -2.47 5.03 -20.27
C ARG A 43 -2.90 3.83 -19.46
N THR A 44 -3.53 2.87 -20.11
CA THR A 44 -3.92 1.61 -19.49
C THR A 44 -2.76 0.63 -19.46
N TYR A 45 -2.54 0.00 -18.32
CA TYR A 45 -1.51 -1.02 -18.11
C TYR A 45 -2.15 -2.39 -17.91
N PRO A 46 -2.02 -3.33 -18.85
CA PRO A 46 -2.57 -4.69 -18.70
C PRO A 46 -2.09 -5.37 -17.43
N GLY A 47 -0.81 -5.22 -17.07
CA GLY A 47 -0.26 -5.76 -15.82
C GLY A 47 -0.97 -5.22 -14.58
N LYS A 48 -1.36 -3.93 -14.57
CA LYS A 48 -2.08 -3.33 -13.45
C LYS A 48 -3.48 -3.94 -13.32
N ILE A 49 -4.21 -4.05 -14.43
CA ILE A 49 -5.57 -4.60 -14.45
C ILE A 49 -5.56 -6.05 -13.96
N SER A 50 -4.66 -6.88 -14.48
CA SER A 50 -4.52 -8.27 -14.02
C SER A 50 -4.09 -8.36 -12.57
N GLY A 51 -3.21 -7.46 -12.12
CA GLY A 51 -2.78 -7.36 -10.72
C GLY A 51 -3.93 -7.02 -9.79
N ASP A 52 -4.71 -6.00 -10.11
CA ASP A 52 -5.86 -5.55 -9.32
C ASP A 52 -6.94 -6.63 -9.24
N ASN A 53 -7.21 -7.34 -10.34
CA ASN A 53 -8.14 -8.48 -10.35
C ASN A 53 -7.64 -9.62 -9.44
N ALA A 54 -6.39 -10.06 -9.61
CA ALA A 54 -5.82 -11.13 -8.78
C ALA A 54 -5.74 -10.72 -7.29
N PHE A 55 -5.47 -9.45 -7.01
CA PHE A 55 -5.46 -8.91 -5.66
C PHE A 55 -6.85 -8.94 -5.03
N GLY A 56 -7.89 -8.54 -5.78
CA GLY A 56 -9.29 -8.62 -5.35
C GLY A 56 -9.77 -10.05 -5.11
N GLU A 57 -9.19 -11.03 -5.79
CA GLU A 57 -9.41 -12.47 -5.58
C GLU A 57 -8.57 -13.06 -4.42
N GLU A 58 -7.85 -12.23 -3.67
CA GLU A 58 -6.89 -12.62 -2.63
C GLU A 58 -5.75 -13.55 -3.13
N ASN A 59 -5.52 -13.61 -4.45
CA ASN A 59 -4.43 -14.35 -5.05
C ASN A 59 -3.17 -13.48 -5.12
N TYR A 60 -2.59 -13.21 -3.94
CA TYR A 60 -1.49 -12.26 -3.79
C TYR A 60 -0.19 -12.69 -4.50
N VAL A 61 0.02 -13.99 -4.71
CA VAL A 61 1.17 -14.50 -5.46
C VAL A 61 1.07 -14.11 -6.93
N ASP A 62 -0.09 -14.32 -7.55
CA ASP A 62 -0.31 -13.92 -8.94
C ASP A 62 -0.41 -12.40 -9.09
N ALA A 63 -1.03 -11.70 -8.11
CA ALA A 63 -1.06 -10.24 -8.08
C ALA A 63 0.34 -9.64 -8.11
N ALA A 64 1.26 -10.12 -7.26
CA ALA A 64 2.65 -9.67 -7.26
C ALA A 64 3.35 -9.91 -8.61
N ARG A 65 3.09 -11.07 -9.25
CA ARG A 65 3.62 -11.36 -10.59
C ARG A 65 3.11 -10.36 -11.63
N PHE A 66 1.82 -10.03 -11.62
CA PHE A 66 1.23 -9.07 -12.56
C PHE A 66 1.68 -7.63 -12.28
N TYR A 67 1.83 -7.22 -11.03
CA TYR A 67 2.40 -5.91 -10.69
C TYR A 67 3.86 -5.77 -11.10
N ARG A 68 4.63 -6.87 -11.09
CA ARG A 68 5.96 -6.86 -11.71
C ARG A 68 5.87 -6.61 -13.23
N THR A 69 4.93 -7.24 -13.94
CA THR A 69 4.70 -6.95 -15.37
C THR A 69 4.31 -5.48 -15.58
N TYR A 70 3.42 -4.95 -14.74
CA TYR A 70 3.05 -3.52 -14.75
C TYR A 70 4.28 -2.62 -14.58
N ARG A 71 5.19 -2.97 -13.67
CA ARG A 71 6.45 -2.24 -13.48
C ARG A 71 7.34 -2.27 -14.71
N GLU A 72 7.44 -3.41 -15.40
CA GLU A 72 8.20 -3.57 -16.65
C GLU A 72 7.58 -2.70 -17.77
N GLU A 73 6.25 -2.68 -17.89
CA GLU A 73 5.50 -1.82 -18.81
C GLU A 73 5.72 -0.33 -18.52
N ALA A 74 5.57 0.10 -17.27
CA ALA A 74 5.77 1.49 -16.85
C ALA A 74 7.22 1.95 -17.09
N THR A 75 8.20 1.06 -16.87
CA THR A 75 9.62 1.32 -17.18
C THR A 75 9.83 1.50 -18.68
N PHE A 76 9.31 0.60 -19.50
CA PHE A 76 9.40 0.69 -20.97
C PHE A 76 8.84 2.02 -21.48
N HIS A 77 7.72 2.43 -20.90
CA HIS A 77 7.02 3.67 -21.22
C HIS A 77 7.60 4.93 -20.57
N LYS A 78 8.63 4.80 -19.71
CA LYS A 78 9.23 5.89 -18.92
C LYS A 78 8.21 6.67 -18.09
N ASP A 79 7.15 5.99 -17.67
CA ASP A 79 6.09 6.57 -16.86
C ASP A 79 6.46 6.45 -15.39
N THR A 80 6.98 7.55 -14.82
CA THR A 80 7.48 7.55 -13.45
C THR A 80 6.37 7.41 -12.41
N PRO A 81 5.22 8.12 -12.52
CA PRO A 81 4.07 7.87 -11.65
C PRO A 81 3.61 6.41 -11.64
N ALA A 82 3.40 5.81 -12.82
CA ALA A 82 2.97 4.42 -12.93
C ALA A 82 4.04 3.45 -12.40
N LEU A 83 5.32 3.76 -12.60
CA LEU A 83 6.42 2.96 -12.06
C LEU A 83 6.41 2.93 -10.53
N LEU A 84 6.21 4.09 -9.89
CA LEU A 84 6.11 4.16 -8.43
C LEU A 84 4.90 3.37 -7.94
N ASP A 85 3.72 3.59 -8.52
CA ASP A 85 2.49 2.85 -8.21
C ASP A 85 2.69 1.32 -8.33
N ALA A 86 3.30 0.86 -9.43
CA ALA A 86 3.60 -0.56 -9.64
C ALA A 86 4.49 -1.16 -8.54
N TYR A 87 5.50 -0.42 -8.08
CA TYR A 87 6.32 -0.85 -6.96
C TYR A 87 5.51 -0.98 -5.66
N GLU A 88 4.66 0.00 -5.34
CA GLU A 88 3.87 -0.03 -4.10
C GLU A 88 2.87 -1.19 -4.10
N CYS A 89 2.20 -1.42 -5.23
CA CYS A 89 1.32 -2.56 -5.44
C CYS A 89 2.06 -3.90 -5.33
N GLU A 90 3.22 -4.05 -5.98
CA GLU A 90 4.06 -5.25 -5.91
C GLU A 90 4.50 -5.53 -4.47
N ILE A 91 4.98 -4.53 -3.72
CA ILE A 91 5.40 -4.66 -2.32
C ILE A 91 4.25 -5.12 -1.43
N ASN A 92 3.07 -4.49 -1.56
CA ASN A 92 1.90 -4.87 -0.77
C ASN A 92 1.46 -6.32 -1.06
N ALA A 93 1.40 -6.71 -2.33
CA ALA A 93 1.04 -8.07 -2.72
C ALA A 93 2.06 -9.09 -2.19
N LEU A 94 3.37 -8.80 -2.29
CA LEU A 94 4.41 -9.69 -1.77
C LEU A 94 4.35 -9.85 -0.24
N ILE A 95 4.06 -8.78 0.50
CA ILE A 95 3.86 -8.83 1.95
C ILE A 95 2.66 -9.73 2.30
N LEU A 96 1.54 -9.57 1.61
CA LEU A 96 0.33 -10.38 1.84
C LEU A 96 0.53 -11.85 1.41
N ALA A 97 1.34 -12.10 0.39
CA ALA A 97 1.78 -13.44 0.00
C ALA A 97 2.80 -14.05 0.98
N ALA A 98 3.28 -13.30 1.97
CA ALA A 98 4.37 -13.65 2.88
C ALA A 98 5.70 -14.00 2.16
N ASP A 99 5.91 -13.50 0.94
CA ASP A 99 7.20 -13.61 0.24
C ASP A 99 8.17 -12.51 0.70
N VAL A 100 8.69 -12.70 1.90
CA VAL A 100 9.60 -11.75 2.57
C VAL A 100 10.85 -11.47 1.73
N SER A 101 11.43 -12.51 1.11
CA SER A 101 12.70 -12.40 0.38
C SER A 101 12.57 -11.53 -0.87
N THR A 102 11.49 -11.71 -1.62
CA THR A 102 11.24 -10.89 -2.81
C THR A 102 10.81 -9.48 -2.40
N ALA A 103 9.95 -9.34 -1.39
CA ALA A 103 9.50 -8.03 -0.89
C ALA A 103 10.67 -7.13 -0.47
N GLU A 104 11.65 -7.66 0.28
CA GLU A 104 12.84 -6.90 0.68
C GLU A 104 13.66 -6.38 -0.51
N LYS A 105 13.81 -7.19 -1.57
CA LYS A 105 14.55 -6.81 -2.78
C LYS A 105 13.83 -5.72 -3.56
N VAL A 106 12.51 -5.85 -3.70
CA VAL A 106 11.67 -4.87 -4.39
C VAL A 106 11.63 -3.56 -3.61
N LEU A 107 11.44 -3.61 -2.29
CA LEU A 107 11.47 -2.45 -1.43
C LEU A 107 12.81 -1.70 -1.50
N LYS A 108 13.94 -2.42 -1.45
CA LYS A 108 15.27 -1.81 -1.62
C LYS A 108 15.45 -1.13 -2.98
N SER A 109 14.76 -1.61 -4.01
CA SER A 109 14.78 -0.99 -5.34
C SER A 109 13.92 0.27 -5.36
N TYR A 110 12.71 0.20 -4.79
CA TYR A 110 11.82 1.36 -4.62
C TYR A 110 12.49 2.49 -3.84
N GLU A 111 13.18 2.19 -2.73
CA GLU A 111 13.89 3.19 -1.91
C GLU A 111 14.89 4.06 -2.68
N LYS A 112 15.45 3.57 -3.78
CA LYS A 112 16.40 4.33 -4.60
C LYS A 112 15.74 5.43 -5.42
N ILE A 113 14.46 5.29 -5.71
CA ILE A 113 13.70 6.21 -6.58
C ILE A 113 12.58 6.92 -5.81
N ALA A 114 12.22 6.43 -4.63
CA ALA A 114 11.17 6.97 -3.80
C ALA A 114 11.50 8.38 -3.31
N LYS A 115 10.47 9.22 -3.23
CA LYS A 115 10.58 10.56 -2.68
C LYS A 115 10.48 10.53 -1.15
N LYS A 116 10.80 11.66 -0.50
CA LYS A 116 10.79 11.77 0.97
C LYS A 116 9.39 11.53 1.56
N GLU A 117 8.34 11.85 0.82
CA GLU A 117 6.95 11.65 1.21
C GLU A 117 6.59 10.17 1.41
N SER A 118 7.31 9.26 0.74
CA SER A 118 7.16 7.80 0.88
C SER A 118 7.81 7.24 2.14
N ALA A 119 8.55 8.05 2.91
CA ALA A 119 9.34 7.58 4.06
C ALA A 119 8.48 6.84 5.11
N LEU A 120 7.26 7.30 5.36
CA LEU A 120 6.35 6.64 6.29
C LEU A 120 5.87 5.28 5.75
N SER A 121 5.48 5.20 4.47
CA SER A 121 5.09 3.92 3.85
C SER A 121 6.23 2.91 3.84
N ILE A 122 7.45 3.35 3.51
CA ILE A 122 8.66 2.53 3.56
C ILE A 122 8.91 1.98 4.97
N HIS A 123 8.75 2.81 6.00
CA HIS A 123 8.90 2.35 7.38
C HIS A 123 7.87 1.27 7.71
N LEU A 124 6.60 1.49 7.36
CA LEU A 124 5.54 0.52 7.62
C LEU A 124 5.81 -0.82 6.90
N TRP A 125 6.19 -0.82 5.62
CA TRP A 125 6.57 -2.05 4.93
C TRP A 125 7.75 -2.77 5.56
N LYS A 126 8.79 -2.05 6.02
CA LYS A 126 9.89 -2.66 6.76
C LYS A 126 9.40 -3.33 8.05
N THR A 127 8.48 -2.70 8.75
CA THR A 127 7.92 -3.27 9.96
C THR A 127 7.05 -4.50 9.66
N ASP A 128 6.26 -4.51 8.59
CA ASP A 128 5.53 -5.72 8.16
C ASP A 128 6.49 -6.88 7.93
N LEU A 129 7.61 -6.62 7.25
CA LEU A 129 8.64 -7.63 7.01
C LEU A 129 9.29 -8.11 8.30
N LEU A 130 9.53 -7.22 9.28
CA LEU A 130 9.99 -7.65 10.61
C LEU A 130 8.99 -8.59 11.30
N LEU A 131 7.69 -8.29 11.23
CA LEU A 131 6.65 -9.14 11.81
C LEU A 131 6.59 -10.50 11.13
N LEU A 132 6.63 -10.54 9.79
CA LEU A 132 6.67 -11.79 9.02
C LEU A 132 7.92 -12.63 9.31
N GLN A 133 9.04 -11.99 9.63
CA GLN A 133 10.28 -12.65 10.05
C GLN A 133 10.26 -13.12 11.52
N GLY A 134 9.17 -12.89 12.26
CA GLY A 134 9.08 -13.21 13.68
C GLY A 134 9.90 -12.27 14.58
N LYS A 135 10.39 -11.14 14.06
CA LYS A 135 11.18 -10.13 14.80
C LYS A 135 10.28 -9.13 15.53
N ALA A 136 9.26 -9.64 16.21
CA ALA A 136 8.23 -8.83 16.88
C ALA A 136 8.78 -7.83 17.91
N PRO A 137 9.81 -8.13 18.73
CA PRO A 137 10.38 -7.13 19.65
C PRO A 137 11.01 -5.92 18.95
N GLN A 138 11.63 -6.13 17.78
CA GLN A 138 12.19 -5.04 16.99
C GLN A 138 11.07 -4.22 16.33
N ALA A 139 10.06 -4.89 15.78
CA ALA A 139 8.88 -4.22 15.22
C ALA A 139 8.15 -3.36 16.27
N GLU A 140 7.95 -3.86 17.49
CA GLU A 140 7.36 -3.09 18.60
C GLU A 140 8.13 -1.79 18.88
N LYS A 141 9.46 -1.88 18.98
CA LYS A 141 10.32 -0.72 19.24
C LYS A 141 10.17 0.33 18.14
N ASP A 142 10.20 -0.09 16.89
CA ASP A 142 10.12 0.80 15.72
C ASP A 142 8.74 1.44 15.62
N LEU A 143 7.66 0.68 15.85
CA LEU A 143 6.28 1.17 15.84
C LEU A 143 5.99 2.15 16.96
N LYS A 144 6.47 1.91 18.19
CA LYS A 144 6.30 2.87 19.29
C LYS A 144 6.95 4.22 18.97
N LYS A 145 8.15 4.19 18.38
CA LYS A 145 8.85 5.40 17.93
C LYS A 145 8.11 6.08 16.77
N LEU A 146 7.56 5.31 15.84
CA LEU A 146 6.76 5.84 14.74
C LEU A 146 5.48 6.50 15.25
N LEU A 147 4.74 5.83 16.11
CA LEU A 147 3.46 6.28 16.66
C LEU A 147 3.56 7.54 17.53
N SER A 148 4.72 7.80 18.14
CA SER A 148 4.97 9.05 18.86
C SER A 148 5.32 10.23 17.93
N ALA A 149 5.76 9.96 16.71
CA ALA A 149 6.16 10.96 15.73
C ALA A 149 5.06 11.30 14.70
N ILE A 150 4.15 10.36 14.41
CA ILE A 150 3.08 10.59 13.42
C ILE A 150 1.88 11.33 14.05
N PRO A 151 1.28 12.32 13.33
CA PRO A 151 0.07 12.99 13.79
C PRO A 151 -1.09 12.02 14.02
N LYS A 152 -1.98 12.36 14.96
CA LYS A 152 -3.16 11.52 15.27
C LYS A 152 -4.11 11.36 14.08
N GLN A 153 -4.17 12.37 13.21
CA GLN A 153 -5.01 12.41 12.01
C GLN A 153 -4.37 11.78 10.77
N ASP A 154 -3.13 11.27 10.83
CA ASP A 154 -2.54 10.59 9.68
C ASP A 154 -3.28 9.26 9.45
N PRO A 155 -3.84 9.01 8.24
CA PRO A 155 -4.63 7.81 7.98
C PRO A 155 -3.83 6.51 8.13
N ARG A 156 -2.49 6.57 8.05
CA ARG A 156 -1.61 5.41 8.25
C ARG A 156 -1.38 5.10 9.73
N ARG A 157 -1.86 5.94 10.65
CA ARG A 157 -1.74 5.69 12.09
C ARG A 157 -2.46 4.43 12.52
N THR A 158 -3.69 4.22 12.05
CA THR A 158 -4.47 3.01 12.33
C THR A 158 -3.73 1.74 11.89
N ARG A 159 -3.02 1.79 10.76
CA ARG A 159 -2.11 0.71 10.31
C ARG A 159 -1.04 0.42 11.36
N ALA A 160 -0.32 1.45 11.79
CA ALA A 160 0.78 1.32 12.72
C ALA A 160 0.32 0.80 14.10
N GLU A 161 -0.87 1.22 14.54
CA GLU A 161 -1.49 0.73 15.79
C GLU A 161 -1.85 -0.75 15.67
N LEU A 162 -2.47 -1.17 14.56
CA LEU A 162 -2.77 -2.57 14.29
C LEU A 162 -1.51 -3.45 14.25
N MET A 163 -0.45 -2.96 13.61
CA MET A 163 0.84 -3.65 13.57
C MET A 163 1.48 -3.74 14.96
N LEU A 164 1.27 -2.74 15.83
CA LEU A 164 1.78 -2.75 17.20
C LEU A 164 1.02 -3.79 18.05
N ALA A 165 -0.30 -3.85 17.90
CA ALA A 165 -1.11 -4.89 18.52
C ALA A 165 -0.68 -6.29 18.05
N THR A 166 -0.42 -6.46 16.75
CA THR A 166 0.12 -7.70 16.18
C THR A 166 1.50 -8.05 16.78
N ALA A 167 2.38 -7.06 16.93
CA ALA A 167 3.69 -7.26 17.57
C ALA A 167 3.55 -7.72 19.03
N TYR A 168 2.54 -7.22 19.76
CA TYR A 168 2.24 -7.66 21.11
C TYR A 168 1.72 -9.09 21.16
N ASP A 169 0.78 -9.46 20.28
CA ASP A 169 0.24 -10.81 20.20
C ASP A 169 1.33 -11.85 19.91
N LEU A 170 2.23 -11.57 18.97
CA LEU A 170 3.36 -12.45 18.63
C LEU A 170 4.34 -12.64 19.80
N GLN A 171 4.34 -11.73 20.77
CA GLN A 171 5.14 -11.81 21.99
C GLN A 171 4.36 -12.38 23.20
N GLY A 172 3.09 -12.72 23.03
CA GLY A 172 2.22 -13.16 24.13
C GLY A 172 1.76 -12.04 25.07
N LYS A 173 1.94 -10.77 24.67
CA LYS A 173 1.53 -9.56 25.41
C LYS A 173 0.06 -9.22 25.12
N TYR A 174 -0.83 -10.18 25.39
CA TYR A 174 -2.23 -10.10 24.95
C TYR A 174 -3.01 -8.95 25.60
N GLN A 175 -2.67 -8.54 26.81
CA GLN A 175 -3.33 -7.43 27.48
C GLN A 175 -3.03 -6.09 26.78
N GLU A 176 -1.80 -5.92 26.33
CA GLU A 176 -1.37 -4.74 25.57
C GLU A 176 -1.99 -4.72 24.18
N ALA A 177 -2.07 -5.86 23.50
CA ALA A 177 -2.75 -5.97 22.22
C ALA A 177 -4.25 -5.62 22.33
N ALA A 178 -4.94 -6.17 23.34
CA ALA A 178 -6.37 -5.93 23.56
C ALA A 178 -6.70 -4.45 23.83
N LYS A 179 -5.82 -3.71 24.51
CA LYS A 179 -5.99 -2.26 24.72
C LYS A 179 -5.99 -1.50 23.41
N ILE A 180 -5.21 -1.93 22.43
CA ILE A 180 -5.19 -1.29 21.11
C ILE A 180 -6.44 -1.69 20.33
N TYR A 181 -6.75 -2.99 20.23
CA TYR A 181 -7.92 -3.46 19.48
C TYR A 181 -9.25 -2.87 19.96
N SER A 182 -9.38 -2.58 21.25
CA SER A 182 -10.60 -1.98 21.83
C SER A 182 -10.70 -0.46 21.64
N ALA A 183 -9.61 0.20 21.26
CA ALA A 183 -9.57 1.66 21.07
C ALA A 183 -9.73 2.07 19.60
N MET A 184 -9.75 1.11 18.68
CA MET A 184 -9.95 1.28 17.23
C MET A 184 -11.43 1.17 16.88
#